data_AF-A0A2M8W2G7-F1
#
_entry.id   AF-A0A2M8W2G7-F1
#
_cell.length_a   1.000
_cell.length_b   1.000
_cell.length_c   1.000
_cell.angle_alpha   90.00
_cell.angle_beta   90.00
_cell.angle_gamma   90.00
#
_symmetry.space_group_name_H-M   'P 1'
#
loop_
_entity.id
_entity.type
_entity.pdbx_description
1 polymer ?
#
loop_
_entity_poly.entity_id
_entity_poly.type
_entity_poly.pdbx_seq_one_letter_code
_entity_poly.pdbx_strand_id
1 'polypeptide(L)'
;MNLRFFAVISNKSTLGAYSDRIEKDPDKFYNKCAVYLLERIGKYLLAKGMADEPPDVFFERRNHDYDAMRRYIGKIKDNPLHSDANYLKIFNPFAIVARAKGEERLLKYADLAAHATYQCSNKTPSNHFIPEPRYLEEISARFGADEKGRIIGTGIKCIHSLSDLELDKDVEAKVSRLRALPMQR
;
A
#
# COMPACT_ATOMS: atom_id res chain seq x y z
N MET A 1 2.71 8.76 -19.67
CA MET A 1 3.11 8.85 -18.25
C MET A 1 3.38 7.45 -17.72
N ASN A 2 4.58 7.18 -17.21
CA ASN A 2 4.95 5.91 -16.59
C ASN A 2 4.59 5.96 -15.10
N LEU A 3 3.35 5.60 -14.77
CA LEU A 3 2.79 5.64 -13.41
C LEU A 3 2.41 4.23 -12.98
N ARG A 4 2.81 3.85 -11.77
CA ARG A 4 2.43 2.58 -11.15
C ARG A 4 1.76 2.77 -9.80
N PHE A 5 0.62 2.12 -9.61
CA PHE A 5 -0.10 2.11 -8.35
C PHE A 5 0.35 1.00 -7.43
N PHE A 6 0.39 1.32 -6.15
CA PHE A 6 0.61 0.39 -5.06
C PHE A 6 -0.39 0.67 -3.96
N ALA A 7 -0.91 -0.38 -3.33
CA ALA A 7 -1.87 -0.25 -2.25
C ALA A 7 -1.69 -1.35 -1.20
N VAL A 8 -2.06 -1.00 0.02
CA VAL A 8 -2.23 -1.94 1.12
C VAL A 8 -3.70 -1.94 1.49
N ILE A 9 -4.32 -3.11 1.49
CA ILE A 9 -5.69 -3.29 1.98
C ILE A 9 -5.60 -3.97 3.33
N SER A 10 -6.16 -3.31 4.34
CA SER A 10 -6.21 -3.76 5.72
C SER A 10 -7.62 -3.52 6.24
N ASN A 11 -8.16 -4.49 6.97
CA ASN A 11 -9.24 -4.25 7.90
C ASN A 11 -8.63 -3.97 9.29
N LYS A 12 -9.32 -3.26 10.18
CA LYS A 12 -8.87 -3.20 11.58
C LYS A 12 -9.03 -4.56 12.27
N SER A 13 -10.01 -5.37 11.86
CA SER A 13 -10.16 -6.75 12.33
C SER A 13 -8.95 -7.62 11.97
N THR A 14 -8.32 -7.37 10.82
CA THR A 14 -7.10 -8.08 10.38
C THR A 14 -5.86 -7.72 11.18
N LEU A 15 -5.95 -6.94 12.26
CA LEU A 15 -4.82 -6.72 13.15
C LEU A 15 -4.71 -7.77 14.26
N GLY A 16 -5.80 -8.47 14.58
CA GLY A 16 -5.84 -9.47 15.66
C GLY A 16 -5.12 -8.99 16.93
N ALA A 17 -4.25 -9.85 17.49
CA ALA A 17 -3.46 -9.55 18.68
C ALA A 17 -2.48 -8.36 18.53
N TYR A 18 -2.15 -7.94 17.30
CA TYR A 18 -1.31 -6.75 17.12
C TYR A 18 -2.06 -5.47 17.48
N SER A 19 -3.39 -5.43 17.28
CA SER A 19 -4.23 -4.30 17.70
C SER A 19 -4.10 -4.01 19.19
N ASP A 20 -4.05 -5.06 20.01
CA ASP A 20 -3.93 -4.93 21.46
C ASP A 20 -2.53 -4.48 21.87
N ARG A 21 -1.49 -4.98 21.19
CA ARG A 21 -0.09 -4.57 21.43
C ARG A 21 0.16 -3.10 21.11
N ILE A 22 -0.58 -2.53 20.16
CA ILE A 22 -0.51 -1.12 19.83
C ILE A 22 -1.54 -0.29 20.58
N GLU A 23 -2.33 -0.88 21.49
CA GLU A 23 -3.38 -0.18 22.26
C GLU A 23 -4.39 0.54 21.35
N LYS A 24 -4.66 -0.02 20.17
CA LYS A 24 -5.52 0.58 19.14
C LYS A 24 -5.05 1.98 18.67
N ASP A 25 -3.77 2.30 18.86
CA ASP A 25 -3.15 3.55 18.44
C ASP A 25 -3.18 3.69 16.91
N PRO A 26 -3.90 4.71 16.38
CA PRO A 26 -4.05 4.91 14.95
C PRO A 26 -2.73 5.27 14.25
N ASP A 27 -1.80 5.96 14.94
CA ASP A 27 -0.52 6.34 14.37
C ASP A 27 0.40 5.13 14.22
N LYS A 28 0.43 4.24 15.21
CA LYS A 28 1.17 2.97 15.11
C LYS A 28 0.62 2.08 14.00
N PHE A 29 -0.70 2.02 13.85
CA PHE A 29 -1.33 1.28 12.76
C PHE A 29 -0.97 1.89 11.39
N TYR A 30 -1.04 3.22 11.26
CA TYR A 30 -0.66 3.94 10.05
C TYR A 30 0.81 3.67 9.68
N ASN A 31 1.71 3.78 10.66
CA ASN A 31 3.14 3.48 10.50
C ASN A 31 3.38 2.07 9.96
N LYS A 32 2.63 1.08 10.46
CA LYS A 32 2.74 -0.30 10.00
C LYS A 32 2.26 -0.47 8.55
N CYS A 33 1.16 0.18 8.19
CA CYS A 33 0.65 0.19 6.81
C CYS A 33 1.61 0.87 5.84
N ALA A 34 2.21 2.01 6.25
CA ALA A 34 3.22 2.71 5.47
C ALA A 34 4.44 1.83 5.19
N VAL A 35 4.93 1.09 6.20
CA VAL A 35 5.99 0.11 6.05
C VAL A 35 5.63 -0.97 5.02
N TYR A 36 4.45 -1.58 5.14
CA TYR A 36 4.00 -2.59 4.18
C TYR A 36 3.91 -2.07 2.74
N LEU A 37 3.50 -0.82 2.57
CA LEU A 37 3.45 -0.17 1.27
C LEU A 37 4.86 0.04 0.70
N LEU A 38 5.77 0.59 1.50
CA LEU A 38 7.16 0.82 1.11
C LEU A 38 7.89 -0.49 0.80
N GLU A 39 7.63 -1.58 1.52
CA GLU A 39 8.17 -2.90 1.20
C GLU A 39 7.75 -3.39 -0.19
N ARG A 40 6.49 -3.17 -0.59
CA ARG A 40 6.01 -3.52 -1.94
C ARG A 40 6.65 -2.67 -3.02
N ILE A 41 6.72 -1.37 -2.80
CA ILE A 41 7.37 -0.44 -3.72
C ILE A 41 8.86 -0.80 -3.86
N GLY A 42 9.56 -1.01 -2.73
CA GLY A 42 10.97 -1.35 -2.72
C GLY A 42 11.28 -2.67 -3.42
N LYS A 43 10.48 -3.71 -3.16
CA LYS A 43 10.59 -4.99 -3.86
C LYS A 43 10.43 -4.83 -5.36
N TYR A 44 9.43 -4.04 -5.78
CA TYR A 44 9.16 -3.79 -7.19
C TYR A 44 10.30 -3.05 -7.88
N LEU A 45 10.79 -1.96 -7.27
CA LEU A 45 11.89 -1.16 -7.83
C LEU A 45 13.19 -1.97 -7.93
N LEU A 46 13.53 -2.76 -6.91
CA LEU A 46 14.70 -3.64 -6.93
C LEU A 46 14.61 -4.70 -8.04
N ALA A 47 13.44 -5.33 -8.21
CA ALA A 47 13.21 -6.30 -9.29
C ALA A 47 13.34 -5.68 -10.69
N LYS A 48 13.16 -4.36 -10.82
CA LYS A 48 13.37 -3.62 -12.06
C LYS A 48 14.77 -3.01 -12.18
N GLY A 49 15.62 -3.15 -11.16
CA GLY A 49 16.93 -2.50 -11.08
C GLY A 49 16.84 -0.98 -11.06
N MET A 50 15.80 -0.43 -10.43
CA MET A 50 15.60 1.01 -10.21
C MET A 50 16.02 1.38 -8.78
N ALA A 51 17.23 1.00 -8.39
CA ALA A 51 17.72 1.18 -7.01
C ALA A 51 19.08 1.89 -6.95
N ASP A 52 19.52 2.48 -8.05
CA ASP A 52 20.78 3.21 -8.14
C ASP A 52 20.72 4.51 -7.32
N GLU A 53 19.55 5.13 -7.24
CA GLU A 53 19.27 6.30 -6.43
C GLU A 53 18.09 6.05 -5.48
N PRO A 54 18.14 6.55 -4.23
CA PRO A 54 17.00 6.47 -3.32
C PRO A 54 15.79 7.24 -3.88
N PRO A 55 14.59 6.64 -3.88
CA PRO A 55 13.40 7.34 -4.36
C PRO A 55 12.96 8.42 -3.36
N ASP A 56 12.46 9.54 -3.91
CA ASP A 56 11.72 10.53 -3.13
C ASP A 56 10.38 9.98 -2.65
N VAL A 57 10.05 10.24 -1.39
CA VAL A 57 8.82 9.74 -0.77
C VAL A 57 8.03 10.89 -0.17
N PHE A 58 6.84 11.13 -0.73
CA PHE A 58 5.91 12.15 -0.28
C PHE A 58 4.66 11.53 0.33
N PHE A 59 4.31 11.96 1.54
CA PHE A 59 3.03 11.67 2.17
C PHE A 59 2.14 12.92 2.13
N GLU A 60 0.83 12.73 1.97
CA GLU A 60 -0.11 13.82 2.24
C GLU A 60 -0.07 14.16 3.73
N ARG A 61 0.06 15.44 4.07
CA ARG A 61 0.12 15.95 5.44
C ARG A 61 -1.24 15.82 6.12
N ARG A 62 -1.24 15.11 7.25
CA ARG A 62 -2.38 14.86 8.13
C ARG A 62 -1.97 15.09 9.59
N ASN A 63 -2.91 14.92 10.51
CA ASN A 63 -2.62 14.90 11.95
C ASN A 63 -1.94 13.57 12.31
N HIS A 64 -0.64 13.46 12.03
CA HIS A 64 0.17 12.24 12.22
C HIS A 64 1.62 12.62 12.57
N ASP A 65 2.27 11.87 13.47
CA ASP A 65 3.67 12.09 13.83
C ASP A 65 4.62 11.45 12.79
N TYR A 66 4.92 12.21 11.73
CA TYR A 66 5.86 11.81 10.68
C TYR A 66 7.30 11.63 11.20
N ASP A 67 7.69 12.28 12.30
CA ASP A 67 9.00 12.08 12.91
C ASP A 67 9.10 10.70 13.55
N ALA A 68 8.06 10.29 14.29
CA ALA A 68 7.96 8.94 14.80
C ALA A 68 7.93 7.90 13.68
N MET A 69 7.20 8.16 12.58
CA MET A 69 7.18 7.28 11.41
C MET A 69 8.58 7.09 10.81
N ARG A 70 9.33 8.18 10.60
CA ARG A 70 10.70 8.11 10.06
C ARG A 70 11.64 7.30 10.96
N ARG A 71 11.59 7.53 12.28
CA ARG A 71 12.36 6.73 13.25
C ARG A 71 11.96 5.26 13.23
N TYR A 72 10.67 4.97 13.11
CA TYR A 72 10.16 3.60 13.05
C TYR A 72 10.65 2.86 11.80
N ILE A 73 10.56 3.49 10.63
CA ILE A 73 11.08 2.94 9.36
C ILE A 73 12.60 2.73 9.46
N GLY A 74 13.33 3.69 10.03
CA GLY A 74 14.78 3.55 10.27
C GLY A 74 15.12 2.32 11.10
N LYS A 75 14.44 2.13 12.24
CA LYS A 75 14.65 0.93 13.09
C LYS A 75 14.40 -0.38 12.37
N ILE A 76 13.37 -0.46 11.52
CA ILE A 76 13.08 -1.68 10.74
C ILE A 76 14.15 -1.91 9.67
N LYS A 77 14.61 -0.83 9.03
CA LYS A 77 15.70 -0.89 8.04
C LYS A 77 17.00 -1.40 8.66
N ASP A 78 17.33 -0.95 9.88
CA ASP A 78 18.56 -1.34 10.58
C ASP A 78 18.50 -2.78 11.12
N ASN A 79 17.31 -3.25 11.50
CA ASN A 79 17.09 -4.60 12.00
C ASN A 79 15.84 -5.26 11.39
N PRO A 80 15.93 -5.76 10.14
CA PRO A 80 14.78 -6.34 9.45
C PRO A 80 14.43 -7.72 10.03
N LEU A 81 13.34 -7.80 10.78
CA LEU A 81 12.88 -9.04 11.43
C LEU A 81 12.19 -10.04 10.49
N HIS A 82 11.84 -9.62 9.27
CA HIS A 82 11.21 -10.50 8.28
C HIS A 82 11.74 -10.21 6.87
N SER A 83 11.62 -11.20 5.98
CA SER A 83 12.24 -11.15 4.64
C SER A 83 11.85 -9.90 3.84
N ASP A 84 10.57 -9.54 3.82
CA ASP A 84 10.08 -8.36 3.11
C ASP A 84 10.64 -7.03 3.64
N ALA A 85 11.02 -6.93 4.92
CA ALA A 85 11.58 -5.70 5.48
C ALA A 85 12.92 -5.32 4.85
N ASN A 86 13.66 -6.28 4.30
CA ASN A 86 14.92 -6.03 3.59
C ASN A 86 14.74 -5.15 2.34
N TYR A 87 13.53 -5.07 1.78
CA TYR A 87 13.24 -4.20 0.64
C TYR A 87 13.19 -2.72 1.02
N LEU A 88 13.15 -2.39 2.32
CA LEU A 88 13.22 -1.00 2.77
C LEU A 88 14.60 -0.37 2.59
N LYS A 89 15.63 -1.16 2.31
CA LYS A 89 17.03 -0.70 2.25
C LYS A 89 17.25 0.46 1.26
N ILE A 90 16.45 0.52 0.18
CA ILE A 90 16.58 1.54 -0.86
C ILE A 90 16.04 2.90 -0.45
N PHE A 91 15.20 2.97 0.57
CA PHE A 91 14.62 4.23 1.02
C PHE A 91 15.56 4.94 2.00
N ASN A 92 15.62 6.26 1.90
CA ASN A 92 16.22 7.10 2.92
C ASN A 92 15.10 7.63 3.84
N PRO A 93 15.00 7.18 5.11
CA PRO A 93 13.96 7.65 6.03
C PRO A 93 13.96 9.18 6.23
N PHE A 94 15.12 9.83 6.12
CA PHE A 94 15.23 11.29 6.26
C PHE A 94 14.70 12.04 5.03
N ALA A 95 14.62 11.39 3.87
CA ALA A 95 14.06 11.96 2.64
C ALA A 95 12.52 11.81 2.56
N ILE A 96 11.90 11.18 3.57
CA ILE A 96 10.44 11.08 3.64
C ILE A 96 9.87 12.43 4.11
N VAL A 97 8.98 13.02 3.31
CA VAL A 97 8.42 14.35 3.57
C VAL A 97 6.91 14.38 3.49
N ALA A 98 6.28 15.18 4.35
CA ALA A 98 4.83 15.45 4.32
C ALA A 98 4.51 16.75 3.57
N ARG A 99 3.62 16.68 2.58
CA ARG A 99 3.19 17.79 1.72
C ARG A 99 1.69 18.06 1.89
N ALA A 100 1.29 19.32 1.89
CA ALA A 100 -0.13 19.67 1.93
C ALA A 100 -0.84 19.28 0.63
N LYS A 101 -2.18 19.22 0.69
CA LYS A 101 -3.00 18.91 -0.49
C LYS A 101 -2.75 19.94 -1.59
N GLY A 102 -2.37 19.48 -2.77
CA GLY A 102 -2.06 20.33 -3.93
C GLY A 102 -0.59 20.75 -4.06
N GLU A 103 0.26 20.56 -3.04
CA GLU A 103 1.70 20.84 -3.14
C GLU A 103 2.44 19.80 -4.00
N GLU A 104 2.05 18.53 -3.89
CA GLU A 104 2.60 17.44 -4.71
C GLU A 104 1.53 16.92 -5.67
N ARG A 105 1.77 17.08 -6.97
CA ARG A 105 0.81 16.74 -8.03
C ARG A 105 0.49 15.24 -8.05
N LEU A 106 1.42 14.39 -7.63
CA LEU A 106 1.23 12.93 -7.66
C LEU A 106 0.30 12.41 -6.56
N LEU A 107 0.08 13.17 -5.48
CA LEU A 107 -0.78 12.75 -4.37
C LEU A 107 -2.23 12.47 -4.80
N LYS A 108 -2.76 13.21 -5.80
CA LYS A 108 -4.11 12.94 -6.33
C LYS A 108 -4.26 11.55 -6.94
N TYR A 109 -3.16 10.99 -7.48
CA TYR A 109 -3.16 9.65 -8.05
C TYR A 109 -3.04 8.59 -6.95
N ALA A 110 -2.34 8.89 -5.86
CA ALA A 110 -2.34 8.05 -4.67
C ALA A 110 -3.75 8.00 -4.04
N ASP A 111 -4.44 9.14 -3.96
CA ASP A 111 -5.84 9.21 -3.49
C ASP A 111 -6.77 8.37 -4.39
N LEU A 112 -6.61 8.46 -5.71
CA LEU A 112 -7.37 7.63 -6.65
C LEU A 112 -7.16 6.13 -6.40
N ALA A 113 -5.91 5.69 -6.26
CA ALA A 113 -5.59 4.29 -6.00
C ALA A 113 -6.15 3.83 -4.64
N ALA A 114 -5.97 4.64 -3.59
CA ALA A 114 -6.49 4.36 -2.26
C ALA A 114 -8.02 4.25 -2.28
N HIS A 115 -8.71 5.20 -2.90
CA HIS A 115 -10.16 5.18 -3.04
C HIS A 115 -10.64 3.93 -3.79
N ALA A 116 -10.07 3.64 -4.96
CA ALA A 116 -10.45 2.48 -5.76
C ALA A 116 -10.29 1.17 -4.98
N THR A 117 -9.20 1.01 -4.22
CA THR A 117 -9.00 -0.19 -3.40
C THR A 117 -9.91 -0.24 -2.18
N TYR A 118 -10.19 0.89 -1.54
CA TYR A 118 -11.07 0.96 -0.38
C TYR A 118 -12.50 0.59 -0.74
N GLN A 119 -13.00 1.01 -1.91
CA GLN A 119 -14.36 0.70 -2.35
C GLN A 119 -14.60 -0.81 -2.55
N CYS A 120 -13.56 -1.62 -2.75
CA CYS A 120 -13.68 -3.07 -2.79
C CYS A 120 -14.06 -3.69 -1.44
N SER A 121 -13.69 -3.05 -0.32
CA SER A 121 -13.96 -3.54 1.04
C SER A 121 -14.95 -2.67 1.82
N ASN A 122 -15.40 -1.56 1.23
CA ASN A 122 -16.26 -0.61 1.90
C ASN A 122 -17.71 -1.14 1.97
N LYS A 123 -18.15 -1.55 3.16
CA LYS A 123 -19.51 -2.01 3.44
C LYS A 123 -20.11 -1.15 4.55
N THR A 124 -20.97 -0.22 4.17
CA THR A 124 -21.58 0.77 5.07
C THR A 124 -23.08 0.90 4.79
N PRO A 125 -23.87 1.41 5.74
CA PRO A 125 -25.27 1.72 5.47
C PRO A 125 -25.47 2.67 4.28
N SER A 126 -24.54 3.61 4.05
CA SER A 126 -24.64 4.61 2.99
C SER A 126 -24.42 4.07 1.57
N ASN A 127 -23.77 2.90 1.42
CA ASN A 127 -23.71 2.18 0.15
C ASN A 127 -24.54 0.89 0.16
N HIS A 128 -25.54 0.80 1.05
CA HIS A 128 -26.40 -0.38 1.20
C HIS A 128 -25.63 -1.69 1.42
N PHE A 129 -24.44 -1.60 2.02
CA PHE A 129 -23.50 -2.71 2.20
C PHE A 129 -23.04 -3.37 0.89
N ILE A 130 -23.13 -2.65 -0.23
CA ILE A 130 -22.71 -3.11 -1.56
C ILE A 130 -21.36 -2.46 -1.91
N PRO A 131 -20.25 -3.22 -1.92
CA PRO A 131 -18.95 -2.71 -2.34
C PRO A 131 -18.91 -2.41 -3.85
N GLU A 132 -17.97 -1.56 -4.26
CA GLU A 132 -17.82 -1.10 -5.65
C GLU A 132 -16.43 -1.43 -6.22
N PRO A 133 -16.25 -2.62 -6.82
CA PRO A 133 -14.97 -3.05 -7.36
C PRO A 133 -14.63 -2.42 -8.72
N ARG A 134 -15.58 -1.80 -9.43
CA ARG A 134 -15.35 -1.30 -10.81
C ARG A 134 -14.23 -0.28 -10.86
N TYR A 135 -14.12 0.60 -9.87
CA TYR A 135 -13.03 1.58 -9.82
C TYR A 135 -11.66 0.92 -9.84
N LEU A 136 -11.48 -0.18 -9.09
CA LEU A 136 -10.23 -0.92 -9.07
C LEU A 136 -10.01 -1.67 -10.38
N GLU A 137 -11.06 -2.27 -10.96
CA GLU A 137 -11.00 -2.94 -12.26
C GLU A 137 -10.49 -1.99 -13.35
N GLU A 138 -11.04 -0.78 -13.43
CA GLU A 138 -10.69 0.23 -14.45
C GLU A 138 -9.23 0.68 -14.36
N ILE A 139 -8.69 0.84 -13.15
CA ILE A 139 -7.31 1.29 -12.96
C ILE A 139 -6.30 0.14 -12.77
N SER A 140 -6.76 -1.11 -12.74
CA SER A 140 -5.95 -2.29 -12.41
C SER A 140 -4.72 -2.44 -13.29
N ALA A 141 -4.83 -2.11 -14.58
CA ALA A 141 -3.73 -2.16 -15.55
C ALA A 141 -2.54 -1.24 -15.20
N ARG A 142 -2.74 -0.27 -14.29
CA ARG A 142 -1.71 0.65 -13.80
C ARG A 142 -1.06 0.19 -12.51
N PHE A 143 -1.51 -0.87 -11.85
CA PHE A 143 -0.82 -1.37 -10.65
C PHE A 143 0.54 -1.99 -10.98
N GLY A 144 1.42 -2.03 -9.98
CA GLY A 144 2.62 -2.86 -10.03
C GLY A 144 2.24 -4.35 -10.18
N ALA A 145 2.89 -5.06 -11.09
CA ALA A 145 2.68 -6.48 -11.33
C ALA A 145 4.00 -7.24 -11.47
N ASP A 146 3.94 -8.54 -11.18
CA ASP A 146 5.04 -9.46 -11.46
C ASP A 146 5.16 -9.76 -12.96
N GLU A 147 6.12 -10.61 -13.33
CA GLU A 147 6.36 -11.01 -14.72
C GLU A 147 5.16 -11.75 -15.36
N LYS A 148 4.29 -12.34 -14.54
CA LYS A 148 3.05 -13.02 -14.97
C LYS A 148 1.85 -12.06 -14.99
N GLY A 149 2.06 -10.76 -14.75
CA GLY A 149 1.01 -9.75 -14.71
C GLY A 149 0.15 -9.78 -13.45
N ARG A 150 0.52 -10.54 -12.41
CA ARG A 150 -0.25 -10.64 -11.16
C ARG A 150 0.00 -9.40 -10.29
N ILE A 151 -1.10 -8.73 -9.91
CA ILE A 151 -1.04 -7.53 -9.06
C ILE A 151 -1.08 -7.86 -7.57
N ILE A 152 -1.84 -8.88 -7.17
CA ILE A 152 -1.91 -9.32 -5.76
C ILE A 152 -0.55 -9.90 -5.33
N GLY A 153 -0.06 -9.43 -4.19
CA GLY A 153 1.27 -9.76 -3.66
C GLY A 153 2.41 -8.89 -4.22
N THR A 154 2.14 -8.13 -5.29
CA THR A 154 3.10 -7.20 -5.91
C THR A 154 2.65 -5.75 -5.75
N GLY A 155 1.69 -5.29 -6.56
CA GLY A 155 1.12 -3.94 -6.48
C GLY A 155 0.09 -3.79 -5.36
N ILE A 156 -0.63 -4.86 -5.01
CA ILE A 156 -1.61 -4.84 -3.90
C ILE A 156 -1.16 -5.82 -2.83
N LYS A 157 -1.01 -5.34 -1.60
CA LYS A 157 -0.78 -6.17 -0.42
C LYS A 157 -2.05 -6.24 0.43
N CYS A 158 -2.65 -7.42 0.50
CA CYS A 158 -3.68 -7.73 1.49
C CYS A 158 -2.98 -8.12 2.80
N ILE A 159 -3.34 -7.49 3.92
CA ILE A 159 -2.81 -7.90 5.23
C ILE A 159 -3.35 -9.30 5.56
N HIS A 160 -2.44 -10.20 5.95
CA HIS A 160 -2.64 -11.65 6.08
C HIS A 160 -2.94 -12.36 4.76
N SER A 161 -4.15 -12.19 4.20
CA SER A 161 -4.53 -12.78 2.92
C SER A 161 -5.72 -12.03 2.30
N LEU A 162 -6.06 -12.37 1.07
CA LEU A 162 -7.25 -11.84 0.42
C LEU A 162 -8.53 -12.32 1.12
N SER A 163 -8.57 -13.57 1.59
CA SER A 163 -9.70 -14.14 2.31
C SER A 163 -9.93 -13.48 3.68
N ASP A 164 -8.86 -12.98 4.32
CA ASP A 164 -8.97 -12.26 5.60
C ASP A 164 -9.57 -10.85 5.45
N LEU A 165 -9.74 -10.36 4.21
CA LEU A 165 -10.38 -9.07 3.97
C LEU A 165 -11.91 -9.12 4.03
N GLU A 166 -12.51 -10.31 4.21
CA GLU A 166 -13.97 -10.50 4.35
C GLU A 166 -14.77 -9.84 3.21
N LEU A 167 -14.21 -9.91 2.00
CA LEU A 167 -14.87 -9.42 0.78
C LEU A 167 -16.05 -10.32 0.42
N ASP A 168 -17.00 -9.77 -0.33
CA ASP A 168 -18.03 -10.62 -0.95
C ASP A 168 -17.36 -11.57 -1.96
N LYS A 169 -17.87 -12.80 -2.07
CA LYS A 169 -17.20 -13.86 -2.85
C LYS A 169 -16.99 -13.49 -4.31
N ASP A 170 -17.91 -12.73 -4.90
CA ASP A 170 -17.82 -12.22 -6.26
C ASP A 170 -16.75 -11.13 -6.38
N VAL A 171 -16.65 -10.23 -5.40
CA VAL A 171 -15.59 -9.22 -5.31
C VAL A 171 -14.23 -9.87 -5.13
N GLU A 172 -14.11 -10.86 -4.25
CA GLU A 172 -12.87 -11.63 -4.06
C GLU A 172 -12.42 -12.32 -5.36
N ALA A 173 -13.36 -12.97 -6.05
CA ALA A 173 -13.10 -13.61 -7.34
C ALA A 173 -12.67 -12.60 -8.40
N LYS A 174 -13.24 -11.39 -8.42
CA LYS A 174 -12.81 -10.30 -9.30
C LYS A 174 -11.40 -9.84 -8.97
N VAL A 175 -11.14 -9.48 -7.71
CA VAL A 175 -9.86 -8.95 -7.23
C VAL A 175 -8.71 -9.93 -7.48
N SER A 176 -8.90 -11.23 -7.23
CA SER A 176 -7.88 -12.26 -7.46
C SER A 176 -7.51 -12.44 -8.96
N ARG A 177 -8.42 -12.07 -9.86
CA ARG A 177 -8.24 -12.17 -11.32
C ARG A 177 -7.66 -10.92 -11.95
N LEU A 178 -7.55 -9.82 -11.22
CA LEU A 178 -6.97 -8.59 -11.75
C LEU A 178 -5.53 -8.81 -12.23
N ARG A 179 -5.20 -8.19 -13.36
CA ARG A 179 -3.89 -8.25 -14.00
C ARG A 179 -3.45 -6.86 -14.44
N ALA A 180 -2.14 -6.67 -14.53
CA ALA A 180 -1.55 -5.48 -15.12
C ALA A 180 -0.43 -5.86 -16.08
N LEU A 181 -0.15 -4.96 -17.03
CA LEU A 181 1.00 -5.12 -17.91
C LEU A 181 2.28 -5.00 -17.08
N PRO A 182 3.19 -6.00 -17.10
CA PRO A 182 4.49 -5.88 -16.48
C PRO A 182 5.19 -4.63 -17.03
N MET A 183 5.85 -3.87 -16.16
CA MET A 183 6.67 -2.76 -16.64
C MET A 183 7.86 -3.34 -17.41
N GLN A 184 7.92 -3.03 -18.70
CA GLN A 184 9.10 -3.21 -19.53
C GLN A 184 10.14 -2.15 -19.09
N ARG A 185 11.40 -2.55 -19.01
CA ARG A 185 12.51 -1.63 -18.74
C ARG A 185 12.62 -0.61 -19.86
#